data_AF-A0AAQ4DPA3-F1
#
_entry.id   AF-A0AAQ4DPA3-F1
#
_cell.length_a   1.000
_cell.length_b   1.000
_cell.length_c   1.000
_cell.angle_alpha   90.00
_cell.angle_beta   90.00
_cell.angle_gamma   90.00
#
_symmetry.space_group_name_H-M   'P 1'
#
loop_
_entity.id
_entity.type
_entity.pdbx_description
1 polymer ?
#
loop_
_entity_poly.entity_id
_entity_poly.type
_entity_poly.pdbx_seq_one_letter_code
_entity_poly.pdbx_strand_id
1 'polypeptide(L)'
;MSLLWPKVALWLTGASVAAACLTAGIQVYVKNYTQFNIVFTADVQSIINIYIKAYTHAASLFVGMTFGCLAVRQNQLSRLIQGAAWALAASASLAALLGVRTWFDGRQPERLESAFYAGLHRASWSLGASWVMYACATGHGGFVNNLLA
;
A
#
# COMPACT_ATOMS: atom_id res chain seq x y z
N MET A 1 -3.16 -14.28 28.42
CA MET A 1 -3.99 -14.62 27.24
C MET A 1 -3.09 -14.82 26.03
N SER A 2 -2.53 -16.02 25.89
CA SER A 2 -1.52 -16.37 24.88
C SER A 2 -2.18 -16.49 23.51
N LEU A 3 -2.06 -15.43 22.70
CA LEU A 3 -2.52 -15.38 21.32
C LEU A 3 -1.72 -16.38 20.48
N LEU A 4 -2.21 -17.62 20.37
CA LEU A 4 -1.69 -18.71 19.52
C LEU A 4 -2.02 -18.50 18.02
N TRP A 5 -2.66 -17.38 17.66
CA TRP A 5 -3.15 -17.06 16.30
C TRP A 5 -2.29 -16.14 15.41
N PRO A 6 -1.02 -15.78 15.70
CA PRO A 6 -0.33 -14.74 14.92
C PRO A 6 -0.04 -15.17 13.48
N LYS A 7 0.33 -16.43 13.28
CA LYS A 7 0.64 -16.94 11.93
C LYS A 7 -0.62 -16.97 11.07
N VAL A 8 -1.74 -17.44 11.63
CA VAL A 8 -3.01 -17.48 10.91
C VAL A 8 -3.52 -16.06 10.61
N ALA A 9 -3.40 -15.13 11.56
CA ALA A 9 -3.75 -13.73 11.33
C ALA A 9 -2.87 -13.07 10.24
N LEU A 10 -1.56 -13.36 10.22
CA LEU A 10 -0.64 -12.92 9.17
C LEU A 10 -1.05 -13.48 7.79
N TRP A 11 -1.36 -14.77 7.71
CA TRP A 11 -1.83 -15.38 6.46
C TRP A 11 -3.17 -14.81 5.99
N LEU A 12 -4.12 -14.59 6.90
CA LEU A 12 -5.44 -14.03 6.59
C LEU A 12 -5.34 -12.57 6.12
N THR A 13 -4.55 -11.74 6.81
CA THR A 13 -4.32 -10.35 6.40
C THR A 13 -3.59 -10.28 5.06
N GLY A 14 -2.56 -11.10 4.85
CA GLY A 14 -1.84 -11.21 3.57
C GLY A 14 -2.76 -11.64 2.42
N ALA A 15 -3.60 -12.66 2.63
CA ALA A 15 -4.57 -13.12 1.64
C ALA A 15 -5.61 -12.03 1.32
N SER A 16 -6.06 -11.28 2.32
CA SER A 16 -7.02 -10.18 2.14
C SER A 16 -6.43 -9.03 1.34
N VAL A 17 -5.16 -8.66 1.60
CA VAL A 17 -4.42 -7.68 0.81
C VAL A 17 -4.29 -8.14 -0.64
N ALA A 18 -3.86 -9.39 -0.86
CA ALA A 18 -3.72 -9.94 -2.20
C ALA A 18 -5.05 -9.94 -2.97
N ALA A 19 -6.14 -10.39 -2.34
CA ALA A 19 -7.48 -10.38 -2.93
C ALA A 19 -7.95 -8.97 -3.29
N ALA A 20 -7.72 -7.98 -2.42
CA ALA A 20 -8.06 -6.58 -2.69
C ALA A 20 -7.25 -6.01 -3.86
N CYS A 21 -5.94 -6.28 -3.92
CA CYS A 21 -5.07 -5.86 -5.01
C CYS A 21 -5.49 -6.47 -6.35
N LEU A 22 -5.76 -7.78 -6.37
CA LEU A 22 -6.22 -8.50 -7.55
C LEU A 22 -7.58 -7.97 -8.03
N THR A 23 -8.53 -7.77 -7.12
CA THR A 23 -9.86 -7.26 -7.48
C THR A 23 -9.77 -5.86 -8.11
N ALA A 24 -8.96 -4.98 -7.53
CA ALA A 24 -8.75 -3.64 -8.08
C ALA A 24 -8.10 -3.67 -9.48
N GLY A 25 -7.06 -4.49 -9.66
CA GLY A 25 -6.39 -4.67 -10.95
C GLY A 25 -7.31 -5.27 -12.02
N ILE A 26 -8.06 -6.33 -11.68
CA ILE A 26 -8.99 -7.00 -12.60
C ILE A 26 -10.13 -6.06 -13.01
N GLN A 27 -10.71 -5.31 -12.08
CA GLN A 27 -11.79 -4.37 -12.40
C GLN A 27 -11.33 -3.32 -13.41
N VAL A 28 -10.14 -2.77 -13.20
CA VAL A 28 -9.54 -1.78 -14.11
C VAL A 28 -9.22 -2.40 -15.46
N TYR A 29 -8.62 -3.58 -15.46
CA TYR A 29 -8.32 -4.30 -16.70
C TYR A 29 -9.60 -4.54 -17.48
N VAL A 30 -10.57 -5.27 -16.94
CA VAL A 30 -11.79 -5.67 -17.65
C VAL A 30 -12.58 -4.46 -18.18
N LYS A 31 -12.69 -3.39 -17.39
CA LYS A 31 -13.54 -2.26 -17.71
C LYS A 31 -12.84 -1.10 -18.42
N ASN A 32 -11.54 -1.20 -18.69
CA ASN A 32 -10.72 -0.13 -19.29
C ASN A 32 -10.84 1.19 -18.53
N TYR A 33 -10.93 1.12 -17.20
CA TYR A 33 -11.00 2.32 -16.39
C TYR A 33 -9.62 2.96 -16.29
N THR A 34 -9.54 4.24 -16.58
CA THR A 34 -8.40 5.09 -16.23
C THR A 34 -8.51 5.44 -14.73
N GLN A 35 -7.67 4.88 -13.84
CA GLN A 35 -7.79 5.22 -12.40
C GLN A 35 -7.49 6.67 -12.07
N PHE A 36 -6.84 7.41 -12.98
CA PHE A 36 -6.31 8.74 -12.72
C PHE A 36 -7.17 9.89 -13.30
N ASN A 37 -8.46 9.67 -13.59
CA ASN A 37 -9.33 10.73 -14.13
C ASN A 37 -10.14 11.49 -13.07
N ILE A 38 -9.47 11.96 -12.00
CA ILE A 38 -10.17 12.68 -10.92
C ILE A 38 -10.32 14.19 -11.21
N VAL A 39 -9.67 14.77 -12.23
CA VAL A 39 -9.72 16.25 -12.38
C VAL A 39 -10.12 16.79 -13.76
N PHE A 40 -9.99 16.08 -14.89
CA PHE A 40 -10.20 16.73 -16.20
C PHE A 40 -11.22 16.11 -17.16
N THR A 41 -11.74 14.89 -16.95
CA THR A 41 -12.68 14.24 -17.88
C THR A 41 -13.65 13.23 -17.20
N ALA A 42 -14.08 13.52 -15.97
CA ALA A 42 -14.75 12.57 -15.07
C ALA A 42 -15.83 11.68 -15.73
N ASP A 43 -15.49 10.40 -15.95
CA ASP A 43 -16.49 9.32 -15.97
C ASP A 43 -16.87 9.02 -14.51
N VAL A 44 -18.03 9.54 -14.08
CA VAL A 44 -18.59 9.40 -12.73
C VAL A 44 -18.62 7.93 -12.27
N GLN A 45 -18.75 7.01 -13.21
CA GLN A 45 -18.82 5.58 -12.93
C GLN A 45 -17.51 5.02 -12.35
N SER A 46 -16.36 5.60 -12.71
CA SER A 46 -15.04 5.20 -12.18
C SER A 46 -14.87 5.59 -10.70
N ILE A 47 -15.31 6.79 -10.33
CA ILE A 47 -15.27 7.30 -8.95
C ILE A 47 -16.12 6.41 -8.04
N ILE A 48 -17.36 6.15 -8.45
CA ILE A 48 -18.30 5.33 -7.66
C ILE A 48 -17.81 3.89 -7.53
N ASN A 49 -17.29 3.28 -8.61
CA ASN A 49 -16.96 1.86 -8.58
C ASN A 49 -15.56 1.51 -8.08
N ILE A 50 -14.62 2.45 -8.13
CA ILE A 50 -13.21 2.18 -7.80
C ILE A 50 -12.77 3.00 -6.60
N TYR A 51 -13.15 4.27 -6.50
CA TYR A 51 -12.63 5.13 -5.46
C TYR A 51 -13.41 5.02 -4.14
N ILE A 52 -14.74 4.99 -4.22
CA ILE A 52 -15.63 5.02 -3.05
C ILE A 52 -15.73 3.65 -2.36
N LYS A 53 -15.53 2.55 -3.08
CA LYS A 53 -15.82 1.21 -2.53
C LYS A 53 -14.81 0.79 -1.47
N ALA A 54 -15.32 0.33 -0.32
CA ALA A 54 -14.51 -0.04 0.84
C ALA A 54 -13.45 -1.13 0.54
N TYR A 55 -13.72 -2.07 -0.37
CA TYR A 55 -12.79 -3.16 -0.66
C TYR A 55 -11.47 -2.70 -1.30
N THR A 56 -11.43 -1.56 -1.99
CA THR A 56 -10.18 -1.02 -2.54
C THR A 56 -9.28 -0.41 -1.46
N HIS A 57 -9.85 -0.12 -0.29
CA HIS A 57 -9.14 0.37 0.90
C HIS A 57 -8.86 -0.76 1.91
N ALA A 58 -9.36 -1.96 1.66
CA ALA A 58 -9.11 -3.11 2.53
C ALA A 58 -7.61 -3.41 2.61
N ALA A 59 -6.88 -3.33 1.48
CA ALA A 59 -5.44 -3.54 1.44
C ALA A 59 -4.69 -2.61 2.42
N SER A 60 -5.02 -1.31 2.44
CA SER A 60 -4.40 -0.35 3.35
C SER A 60 -4.69 -0.64 4.82
N LEU A 61 -5.92 -1.03 5.14
CA LEU A 61 -6.33 -1.35 6.52
C LEU A 61 -5.61 -2.59 7.05
N PHE A 62 -5.55 -3.66 6.26
CA PHE A 62 -4.91 -4.91 6.67
C PHE A 62 -3.40 -4.75 6.83
N VAL A 63 -2.74 -4.00 5.94
CA VAL A 63 -1.31 -3.69 6.08
C VAL A 63 -1.04 -2.98 7.42
N GLY A 64 -1.83 -1.95 7.75
CA GLY A 64 -1.69 -1.25 9.03
C GLY A 64 -1.91 -2.16 10.24
N MET A 65 -2.93 -3.02 10.20
CA MET A 65 -3.18 -4.01 11.25
C MET A 65 -2.02 -4.98 11.45
N THR A 66 -1.39 -5.45 10.36
CA THR A 66 -0.23 -6.34 10.44
C THR A 66 0.94 -5.65 11.16
N PHE A 67 1.25 -4.41 10.79
CA PHE A 67 2.31 -3.64 11.44
C PHE A 67 1.99 -3.30 12.90
N GLY A 68 0.75 -2.96 13.22
CA GLY A 68 0.30 -2.75 14.60
C GLY A 68 0.48 -4.01 15.46
N CYS A 69 0.12 -5.18 14.93
CA CYS A 69 0.35 -6.46 15.61
C CYS A 69 1.84 -6.76 15.83
N LEU A 70 2.68 -6.42 14.85
CA LEU A 70 4.14 -6.57 14.96
C LEU A 70 4.72 -5.62 16.03
N ALA A 71 4.19 -4.41 16.16
CA ALA A 71 4.68 -3.42 17.13
C ALA A 71 4.52 -3.92 18.57
N VAL A 72 3.41 -4.60 18.87
CA VAL A 72 3.14 -5.17 20.21
C VAL A 72 4.16 -6.25 20.60
N ARG A 73 4.74 -6.96 19.62
CA ARG A 73 5.63 -8.11 19.89
C ARG A 73 7.09 -7.74 20.17
N GLN A 74 7.45 -6.45 20.11
CA GLN A 74 8.81 -5.94 20.34
C GLN A 74 9.89 -6.85 19.74
N ASN A 75 9.86 -7.01 18.41
CA ASN A 75 10.89 -7.77 17.70
C ASN A 75 12.18 -6.95 17.60
N GLN A 76 13.30 -7.56 18.01
CA GLN A 76 14.63 -7.02 17.77
C GLN A 76 15.00 -7.24 16.30
N LEU A 77 15.03 -6.16 15.52
CA LEU A 77 15.40 -6.21 14.10
C LEU A 77 16.90 -5.93 13.95
N SER A 78 17.60 -6.71 13.14
CA SER A 78 19.00 -6.42 12.81
C SER A 78 19.10 -5.13 11.99
N ARG A 79 20.22 -4.40 12.10
CA ARG A 79 20.44 -3.15 11.34
C ARG A 79 20.31 -3.34 9.82
N LEU A 80 20.69 -4.52 9.31
CA LEU A 80 20.54 -4.87 7.90
C LEU A 80 19.06 -4.94 7.49
N ILE A 81 18.22 -5.61 8.29
CA ILE A 81 16.78 -5.73 8.01
C ILE A 81 16.12 -4.36 8.11
N GLN A 82 16.49 -3.54 9.10
CA GLN A 82 15.98 -2.18 9.22
C GLN A 82 16.34 -1.33 7.98
N GLY A 83 17.59 -1.37 7.53
CA GLY A 83 18.03 -0.66 6.33
C GLY A 83 17.30 -1.12 5.07
N ALA A 84 17.15 -2.43 4.88
CA ALA A 84 16.41 -3.00 3.76
C ALA A 84 14.93 -2.59 3.79
N ALA A 85 14.29 -2.60 4.96
CA ALA A 85 12.90 -2.21 5.13
C ALA A 85 12.69 -0.70 4.89
N TRP A 86 13.63 0.16 5.30
CA TRP A 86 13.61 1.58 4.95
C TRP A 86 13.75 1.82 3.45
N ALA A 87 14.69 1.15 2.79
CA ALA A 87 14.87 1.24 1.34
C ALA A 87 13.62 0.74 0.59
N LEU A 88 13.04 -0.37 1.05
CA LEU A 88 11.81 -0.93 0.48
C LEU A 88 10.60 0.00 0.70
N ALA A 89 10.46 0.58 1.89
CA ALA A 89 9.39 1.54 2.19
C ALA A 89 9.51 2.81 1.32
N ALA A 90 10.71 3.36 1.19
CA ALA A 90 10.97 4.54 0.37
C ALA A 90 10.70 4.25 -1.12
N SER A 91 11.25 3.16 -1.65
CA SER A 91 11.03 2.75 -3.04
C SER A 91 9.56 2.45 -3.35
N ALA A 92 8.85 1.72 -2.47
CA ALA A 92 7.42 1.45 -2.64
C ALA A 92 6.58 2.72 -2.62
N SER A 93 6.90 3.67 -1.72
CA SER A 93 6.20 4.95 -1.63
C SER A 93 6.47 5.83 -2.85
N LEU A 94 7.73 5.90 -3.30
CA LEU A 94 8.12 6.64 -4.49
C LEU A 94 7.50 6.03 -5.75
N ALA A 95 7.47 4.71 -5.89
CA ALA A 95 6.80 4.03 -7.01
C ALA A 95 5.30 4.31 -7.01
N ALA A 96 4.66 4.33 -5.84
CA ALA A 96 3.25 4.67 -5.71
C ALA A 96 2.94 6.13 -6.07
N LEU A 97 3.86 7.07 -5.85
CA LEU A 97 3.66 8.49 -6.18
C LEU A 97 4.08 8.84 -7.61
N LEU A 98 5.26 8.37 -8.02
CA LEU A 98 5.91 8.75 -9.27
C LEU A 98 5.56 7.81 -10.43
N GLY A 99 4.98 6.64 -10.17
CA GLY A 99 4.64 5.65 -11.20
C GLY A 99 3.71 6.18 -12.29
N VAL A 100 2.95 7.22 -12.00
CA VAL A 100 2.01 7.86 -12.94
C VAL A 100 2.54 9.15 -13.55
N ARG A 101 3.81 9.52 -13.31
CA ARG A 101 4.38 10.80 -13.76
C ARG A 101 4.23 10.99 -15.28
N THR A 102 4.56 9.97 -16.05
CA THR A 102 4.45 10.03 -17.52
C THR A 102 3.01 10.24 -18.01
N TRP A 103 2.01 9.84 -17.23
CA TRP A 103 0.60 10.04 -17.58
C TRP A 103 0.20 11.51 -17.44
N PHE A 104 0.79 12.22 -16.48
CA PHE A 104 0.62 13.68 -16.36
C PHE A 104 1.29 14.45 -17.49
N ASP A 105 2.35 13.90 -18.07
CA ASP A 105 3.05 14.50 -19.21
C ASP A 105 2.32 14.23 -20.55
N GLY A 106 1.11 13.65 -20.51
CA GLY A 106 0.23 13.45 -21.66
C GLY A 106 0.29 12.06 -22.29
N ARG A 107 1.12 11.14 -21.77
CA ARG A 107 1.17 9.76 -22.25
C ARG A 107 -0.08 9.01 -21.80
N GLN A 108 -0.80 8.42 -22.75
CA GLN A 108 -1.90 7.52 -22.42
C GLN A 108 -1.33 6.21 -21.84
N PRO A 109 -1.79 5.78 -20.65
CA PRO A 109 -1.33 4.54 -20.05
C PRO A 109 -1.83 3.33 -20.84
N GLU A 110 -1.00 2.30 -20.93
CA GLU A 110 -1.49 1.02 -21.43
C GLU A 110 -2.48 0.41 -20.42
N ARG A 111 -3.37 -0.45 -20.92
CA ARG A 111 -4.38 -1.15 -20.10
C ARG A 111 -3.73 -1.95 -18.97
N LEU A 112 -2.61 -2.60 -19.27
CA LEU A 112 -1.88 -3.41 -18.31
C LEU A 112 -1.20 -2.54 -17.25
N GLU A 113 -0.57 -1.44 -17.64
CA GLU A 113 0.02 -0.47 -16.70
C GLU A 113 -1.02 0.10 -15.73
N SER A 114 -2.19 0.47 -16.27
CA SER A 114 -3.32 0.94 -15.46
C SER A 114 -3.74 -0.12 -14.44
N ALA A 115 -3.95 -1.36 -14.86
CA ALA A 115 -4.34 -2.47 -13.99
C ALA A 115 -3.30 -2.75 -12.89
N PHE A 116 -2.01 -2.79 -13.23
CA PHE A 116 -0.93 -2.98 -12.27
C PHE A 116 -0.88 -1.87 -11.24
N TYR A 117 -0.92 -0.63 -11.70
CA TYR A 117 -0.95 0.51 -10.81
C TYR A 117 -2.19 0.45 -9.90
N ALA A 118 -3.35 0.03 -10.41
CA ALA A 118 -4.61 -0.04 -9.66
C ALA A 118 -4.52 -0.95 -8.45
N GLY A 119 -3.98 -2.15 -8.70
CA GLY A 119 -3.87 -3.18 -7.69
C GLY A 119 -2.85 -2.80 -6.63
N LEU A 120 -1.73 -2.19 -7.02
CA LEU A 120 -0.56 -2.12 -6.15
C LEU A 120 -0.35 -0.77 -5.48
N HIS A 121 -0.68 0.36 -6.11
CA HIS A 121 -0.30 1.69 -5.60
C HIS A 121 -0.73 1.95 -4.15
N ARG A 122 -1.96 1.56 -3.76
CA ARG A 122 -2.49 1.72 -2.40
C ARG A 122 -1.78 0.83 -1.40
N ALA A 123 -1.51 -0.42 -1.78
CA ALA A 123 -0.79 -1.36 -0.94
C ALA A 123 0.66 -0.89 -0.73
N SER A 124 1.34 -0.48 -1.80
CA SER A 124 2.70 0.06 -1.77
C SER A 124 2.82 1.29 -0.88
N TRP A 125 1.92 2.27 -1.03
CA TRP A 125 1.85 3.45 -0.18
C TRP A 125 1.63 3.08 1.30
N SER A 126 0.68 2.18 1.55
CA SER A 126 0.33 1.76 2.91
C SER A 126 1.46 0.99 3.59
N LEU A 127 2.22 0.17 2.85
CA LEU A 127 3.41 -0.51 3.35
C LEU A 127 4.46 0.49 3.80
N GLY A 128 4.72 1.52 2.98
CA GLY A 128 5.65 2.59 3.32
C GLY A 128 5.23 3.35 4.58
N ALA A 129 3.99 3.84 4.61
CA ALA A 129 3.45 4.55 5.76
C ALA A 129 3.44 3.70 7.04
N SER A 130 3.05 2.42 6.93
CA SER A 130 2.99 1.51 8.08
C SER A 130 4.38 1.17 8.62
N TRP A 131 5.38 1.03 7.74
CA TRP A 131 6.78 0.85 8.16
C TRP A 131 7.28 2.05 8.97
N VAL A 132 7.04 3.28 8.50
CA VAL A 132 7.45 4.50 9.21
C VAL A 132 6.84 4.53 10.61
N MET A 133 5.52 4.33 10.72
CA MET A 133 4.83 4.31 12.01
C MET A 133 5.36 3.22 12.93
N TYR A 134 5.57 2.02 12.42
CA TYR A 134 6.14 0.90 13.17
C TYR A 134 7.56 1.21 13.67
N ALA A 135 8.42 1.73 12.79
CA ALA A 135 9.80 2.04 13.11
C ALA A 135 9.89 3.09 14.21
N CYS A 136 9.11 4.17 14.12
CA CYS A 136 9.05 5.20 15.15
C CYS A 136 8.52 4.64 16.48
N ALA A 137 7.41 3.87 16.44
CA ALA A 137 6.80 3.32 17.65
C ALA A 137 7.65 2.27 18.38
N THR A 138 8.55 1.58 17.68
CA THR A 138 9.36 0.49 18.24
C THR A 138 10.83 0.87 18.50
N GLY A 139 11.18 2.16 18.35
CA GLY A 139 12.54 2.65 18.56
C GLY A 139 13.52 2.36 17.40
N HIS A 140 13.01 1.89 16.26
CA HIS A 140 13.78 1.66 15.03
C HIS A 140 13.73 2.85 14.04
N GLY A 141 13.21 4.00 14.48
CA GLY A 141 12.98 5.19 13.64
C GLY A 141 14.26 5.94 13.25
N GLY A 142 15.36 5.77 14.01
CA GLY A 142 16.66 6.38 13.71
C GLY A 142 16.56 7.89 13.45
N PHE A 143 17.10 8.34 12.30
CA PHE A 143 17.06 9.75 11.89
C PHE A 143 15.64 10.31 11.81
N VAL A 144 14.67 9.54 11.33
CA VAL A 144 13.28 10.01 11.19
C VAL A 144 12.68 10.35 12.54
N ASN A 145 13.01 9.58 13.58
CA ASN A 145 12.56 9.88 14.93
C ASN A 145 13.14 11.19 15.47
N ASN A 146 14.37 11.54 15.09
CA ASN A 146 15.00 12.79 15.47
C ASN A 146 14.44 14.00 14.72
N LEU A 147 13.95 13.81 13.48
CA LEU A 147 13.32 14.87 12.70
C LEU A 147 11.92 15.22 13.21
N LEU A 148 11.20 14.21 13.73
CA LEU A 148 9.82 14.35 14.21
C LEU A 148 9.71 14.72 15.71
N ALA A 149 10.82 14.67 16.45
CA ALA A 149 10.91 15.05 17.86
C ALA A 149 11.12 16.55 18.02
#